data_AF-A0A7Y3G7Z2-F1
#
_entry.id   AF-A0A7Y3G7Z2-F1
#
_cell.length_a   1.000
_cell.length_b   1.000
_cell.length_c   1.000
_cell.angle_alpha   90.00
_cell.angle_beta   90.00
_cell.angle_gamma   90.00
#
_symmetry.space_group_name_H-M   'P 1'
#
loop_
_entity.id
_entity.type
_entity.pdbx_description
1 polymer ?
#
loop_
_entity_poly.entity_id
_entity_poly.type
_entity_poly.pdbx_seq_one_letter_code
_entity_poly.pdbx_strand_id
1 'polypeptide(L)'
;GENYSEIYKECVIPSPCWMLNRADLESIDAFNPNNYPEDYDLTFRCYEFGLKCIPCNTVLHLWRDYPTRTSRTHEHYAQNYFLEIKLRYFLKLDHDKSRALAIWGAGNKGKEMAKMLVEKQKPFYWICDNPKKIGKDIYGQPLMDFTYLKELENPQSIITVANPEAQMEIRQYMADHDMRSMTDYFFFC
;
A
#
# COMPACT_ATOMS: atom_id res chain seq x y z
N GLY A 1 -5.09 17.43 -6.69
CA GLY A 1 -5.85 16.27 -6.21
C GLY A 1 -4.97 15.53 -5.24
N GLU A 2 -5.57 14.90 -4.24
CA GLU A 2 -4.82 14.20 -3.16
C GLU A 2 -4.64 12.71 -3.46
N ASN A 3 -4.74 12.31 -4.72
CA ASN A 3 -4.72 10.91 -5.17
C ASN A 3 -3.55 10.12 -4.55
N TYR A 4 -2.33 10.67 -4.53
CA TYR A 4 -1.18 9.97 -3.97
C TYR A 4 -1.20 9.75 -2.46
N SER A 5 -2.08 10.42 -1.70
CA SER A 5 -2.24 10.18 -0.26
C SER A 5 -2.68 8.75 0.07
N GLU A 6 -3.20 8.03 -0.92
CA GLU A 6 -3.68 6.65 -0.81
C GLU A 6 -3.00 5.71 -1.83
N ILE A 7 -1.84 6.09 -2.39
CA ILE A 7 -1.17 5.37 -3.48
C ILE A 7 -0.89 3.90 -3.15
N TYR A 8 -0.78 3.53 -1.87
CA TYR A 8 -0.56 2.15 -1.43
C TYR A 8 -1.85 1.35 -1.20
N LYS A 9 -3.03 1.98 -1.17
CA LYS A 9 -4.31 1.28 -1.04
C LYS A 9 -4.72 0.62 -2.35
N GLU A 10 -4.66 1.36 -3.44
CA GLU A 10 -5.00 0.90 -4.79
C GLU A 10 -4.36 1.80 -5.86
N CYS A 11 -4.61 1.52 -7.14
CA CYS A 11 -4.25 2.43 -8.22
C CYS A 11 -5.17 3.68 -8.15
N VAL A 12 -4.62 4.79 -7.64
CA VAL A 12 -5.36 6.00 -7.25
C VAL A 12 -5.82 6.89 -8.41
N ILE A 13 -5.54 6.48 -9.64
CA ILE A 13 -5.99 7.18 -10.83
C ILE A 13 -6.58 6.13 -11.80
N PRO A 14 -7.88 6.14 -12.07
CA PRO A 14 -8.47 5.18 -13.00
C PRO A 14 -8.00 5.50 -14.42
N SER A 15 -7.50 4.49 -15.15
CA SER A 15 -6.92 4.63 -16.49
C SER A 15 -7.78 5.31 -17.58
N PRO A 16 -9.14 5.22 -17.63
CA PRO A 16 -9.90 5.66 -18.82
C PRO A 16 -9.91 7.17 -19.08
N CYS A 17 -9.30 8.01 -18.23
CA CYS A 17 -9.24 9.46 -18.41
C CYS A 17 -7.87 10.07 -18.10
N TRP A 18 -6.78 9.31 -18.21
CA TRP A 18 -5.45 9.87 -18.00
C TRP A 18 -5.05 10.80 -19.14
N MET A 19 -4.59 11.99 -18.78
CA MET A 19 -3.91 12.89 -19.70
C MET A 19 -2.58 13.26 -19.08
N LEU A 20 -1.51 13.00 -19.81
CA LEU A 20 -0.14 13.34 -19.43
C LEU A 20 0.55 13.99 -20.63
N ASN A 21 1.45 14.94 -20.38
CA ASN A 21 2.28 15.48 -21.45
C ASN A 21 3.16 14.36 -22.02
N ARG A 22 3.34 14.32 -23.35
CA ARG A 22 4.18 13.29 -23.98
C ARG A 22 5.60 13.28 -23.42
N ALA A 23 6.22 14.44 -23.25
CA ALA A 23 7.59 14.54 -22.77
C ALA A 23 7.72 13.98 -21.34
N ASP A 24 6.73 14.26 -20.48
CA ASP A 24 6.70 13.71 -19.11
C ASP A 24 6.47 12.18 -19.12
N LEU A 25 5.64 11.67 -20.03
CA LEU A 25 5.41 10.22 -20.18
C LEU A 25 6.68 9.50 -20.65
N GLU A 26 7.36 10.08 -21.63
CA GLU A 26 8.62 9.54 -22.17
C GLU A 26 9.75 9.61 -21.13
N SER A 27 9.81 10.66 -20.30
CA SER A 27 10.84 10.79 -19.27
C SER A 27 10.75 9.75 -18.16
N ILE A 28 9.58 9.14 -17.98
CA ILE A 28 9.37 8.06 -16.99
C ILE A 28 9.36 6.67 -17.63
N ASP A 29 9.81 6.51 -18.88
CA ASP A 29 9.86 5.23 -19.64
C ASP A 29 8.48 4.66 -20.05
N ALA A 30 7.44 5.51 -20.07
CA ALA A 30 6.12 5.20 -20.59
C ALA A 30 5.57 3.82 -20.13
N PHE A 31 5.13 2.96 -21.05
CA PHE A 31 4.68 1.59 -20.78
C PHE A 31 5.72 0.53 -21.18
N ASN A 32 6.99 0.90 -21.29
CA ASN A 32 8.06 -0.04 -21.66
C ASN A 32 8.38 -1.07 -20.55
N PRO A 33 8.31 -0.73 -19.25
CA PRO A 33 8.54 -1.71 -18.18
C PRO A 33 7.50 -2.83 -18.17
N ASN A 34 7.96 -4.08 -18.01
CA ASN A 34 7.08 -5.25 -17.89
C ASN A 34 6.72 -5.54 -16.42
N ASN A 35 6.30 -4.52 -15.68
CA ASN A 35 5.82 -4.65 -14.30
C ASN A 35 4.30 -4.66 -14.30
N TYR A 36 3.69 -5.63 -13.61
CA TYR A 36 2.24 -5.75 -13.51
C TYR A 36 1.73 -5.32 -12.12
N PRO A 37 0.59 -4.61 -12.03
CA PRO A 37 -0.16 -3.99 -13.13
C PRO A 37 0.56 -2.79 -13.74
N GLU A 38 0.52 -2.67 -15.07
CA GLU A 38 1.26 -1.67 -15.83
C GLU A 38 0.80 -0.23 -15.55
N ASP A 39 -0.48 -0.04 -15.29
CA ASP A 39 -1.07 1.25 -14.92
C ASP A 39 -0.69 1.66 -13.49
N TYR A 40 -0.68 0.71 -12.57
CA TYR A 40 -0.27 0.98 -11.19
C TYR A 40 1.23 1.25 -11.10
N ASP A 41 2.05 0.50 -11.84
CA ASP A 41 3.47 0.78 -12.02
C ASP A 41 3.72 2.18 -12.57
N LEU A 42 3.01 2.57 -13.63
CA LEU A 42 3.10 3.92 -14.19
C LEU A 42 2.68 4.98 -13.17
N THR A 43 1.63 4.73 -12.37
CA THR A 43 1.19 5.64 -11.30
C THR A 43 2.30 5.89 -10.27
N PHE A 44 3.00 4.83 -9.84
CA PHE A 44 4.13 4.96 -8.92
C PHE A 44 5.32 5.69 -9.55
N ARG A 45 5.62 5.48 -10.84
CA ARG A 45 6.67 6.23 -11.53
C ARG A 45 6.31 7.71 -11.69
N CYS A 46 5.04 8.03 -11.93
CA CYS A 46 4.56 9.42 -11.89
C CYS A 46 4.76 10.05 -10.50
N TYR A 47 4.46 9.30 -9.43
CA TYR A 47 4.68 9.73 -8.05
C TYR A 47 6.17 9.94 -7.75
N GLU A 48 7.02 9.00 -8.15
CA GLU A 48 8.49 9.10 -8.04
C GLU A 48 9.05 10.33 -8.75
N PHE A 49 8.54 10.64 -9.94
CA PHE A 49 8.96 11.82 -10.71
C PHE A 49 8.37 13.15 -10.17
N GLY A 50 7.51 13.10 -9.16
CA GLY A 50 6.90 14.28 -8.55
C GLY A 50 5.84 14.95 -9.42
N LEU A 51 5.23 14.22 -10.36
CA LEU A 51 4.11 14.74 -11.16
C LEU A 51 2.94 15.09 -10.24
N LYS A 52 2.16 16.12 -10.59
CA LYS A 52 1.02 16.55 -9.76
C LYS A 52 -0.29 16.16 -10.39
N CYS A 53 -1.15 15.49 -9.61
CA CYS A 53 -2.49 15.15 -10.04
C CYS A 53 -3.40 16.39 -10.07
N ILE A 54 -3.93 16.73 -11.26
CA ILE A 54 -4.92 17.78 -11.45
C ILE A 54 -6.29 17.12 -11.66
N PRO A 55 -7.22 17.20 -10.69
CA PRO A 55 -8.52 16.54 -10.80
C PRO A 55 -9.44 17.29 -11.74
N CYS A 56 -10.28 16.54 -12.46
CA CYS A 56 -11.39 17.08 -13.25
C CYS A 56 -12.70 16.79 -12.53
N ASN A 57 -13.49 17.83 -12.25
CA ASN A 57 -14.80 17.68 -11.59
C ASN A 57 -15.95 17.53 -12.61
N THR A 58 -15.63 17.35 -13.89
CA THR A 58 -16.60 17.10 -14.96
C THR A 58 -16.59 15.63 -15.31
N VAL A 59 -17.77 15.03 -15.47
CA VAL A 59 -17.91 13.65 -15.94
C VAL A 59 -17.48 13.58 -17.40
N LEU A 60 -16.36 12.90 -17.66
CA LEU A 60 -15.82 12.70 -19.03
C LEU A 60 -16.12 11.31 -19.60
N HIS A 61 -16.39 10.32 -18.74
CA HIS A 61 -16.55 8.93 -19.15
C HIS A 61 -17.59 8.21 -18.29
N LEU A 62 -18.42 7.37 -18.93
CA LEU A 62 -19.37 6.47 -18.27
C LEU A 62 -18.89 5.03 -18.43
N TRP A 63 -18.45 4.43 -17.32
CA TRP A 63 -17.95 3.05 -17.30
C TRP A 63 -19.13 2.06 -17.13
N ARG A 64 -19.23 1.08 -18.03
CA ARG A 64 -20.13 -0.06 -17.86
C ARG A 64 -19.53 -1.15 -16.98
N ASP A 65 -20.10 -1.35 -15.79
CA ASP A 65 -19.61 -2.31 -14.81
C ASP A 65 -20.45 -3.60 -14.77
N TYR A 66 -20.10 -4.58 -15.60
CA TYR A 66 -20.79 -5.87 -15.65
C TYR A 66 -20.27 -6.86 -14.61
N PRO A 67 -21.11 -7.76 -14.06
CA PRO A 67 -20.66 -8.85 -13.18
C PRO A 67 -19.64 -9.79 -13.85
N THR A 68 -19.73 -9.95 -15.17
CA THR A 68 -18.92 -10.89 -15.96
C THR A 68 -17.59 -10.31 -16.47
N ARG A 69 -17.26 -9.06 -16.12
CA ARG A 69 -16.03 -8.42 -16.60
C ARG A 69 -14.78 -9.19 -16.15
N THR A 70 -13.75 -9.19 -16.99
CA THR A 70 -12.50 -9.94 -16.77
C THR A 70 -11.93 -9.76 -15.37
N SER A 71 -11.91 -8.52 -14.85
CA SER A 71 -11.34 -8.26 -13.52
C SER A 71 -12.14 -8.80 -12.34
N ARG A 72 -13.34 -9.38 -12.56
CA ARG A 72 -14.17 -10.05 -11.56
C ARG A 72 -14.12 -11.57 -11.69
N THR A 73 -13.93 -12.08 -12.90
CA THR A 73 -14.12 -13.50 -13.23
C THR A 73 -12.83 -14.23 -13.59
N HIS A 74 -11.79 -13.51 -14.02
CA HIS A 74 -10.55 -14.12 -14.50
C HIS A 74 -9.60 -14.44 -13.34
N GLU A 75 -8.92 -15.59 -13.40
CA GLU A 75 -8.05 -16.11 -12.34
C GLU A 75 -6.86 -15.19 -12.01
N HIS A 76 -6.26 -14.55 -13.02
CA HIS A 76 -5.24 -13.51 -12.84
C HIS A 76 -5.69 -12.33 -11.98
N TYR A 77 -7.01 -12.18 -11.75
CA TYR A 77 -7.58 -11.15 -10.89
C TYR A 77 -8.03 -11.65 -9.50
N ALA A 78 -7.89 -12.95 -9.21
CA ALA A 78 -8.44 -13.56 -8.00
C ALA A 78 -7.70 -13.18 -6.69
N GLN A 79 -6.45 -12.73 -6.78
CA GLN A 79 -5.62 -12.30 -5.63
C GLN A 79 -4.94 -10.94 -5.86
N ASN A 80 -5.73 -9.96 -6.28
CA ASN A 80 -5.30 -8.60 -6.67
C ASN A 80 -4.96 -7.64 -5.53
N TYR A 81 -4.36 -8.11 -4.44
CA TYR A 81 -3.92 -7.16 -3.42
C TYR A 81 -2.71 -6.34 -3.88
N PHE A 82 -2.06 -6.77 -4.97
CA PHE A 82 -0.90 -6.12 -5.58
C PHE A 82 0.17 -5.77 -4.54
N LEU A 83 0.33 -6.64 -3.53
CA LEU A 83 1.22 -6.37 -2.40
C LEU A 83 2.68 -6.30 -2.82
N GLU A 84 3.08 -7.08 -3.84
CA GLU A 84 4.44 -7.09 -4.35
C GLU A 84 4.84 -5.73 -4.94
N ILE A 85 4.03 -5.16 -5.84
CA ILE A 85 4.31 -3.86 -6.44
C ILE A 85 4.24 -2.74 -5.40
N LYS A 86 3.26 -2.78 -4.49
CA LYS A 86 3.16 -1.83 -3.37
C LYS A 86 4.39 -1.88 -2.48
N LEU A 87 4.84 -3.07 -2.09
CA LEU A 87 6.03 -3.24 -1.26
C LEU A 87 7.29 -2.80 -2.00
N ARG A 88 7.43 -3.14 -3.28
CA ARG A 88 8.55 -2.72 -4.13
C ARG A 88 8.68 -1.19 -4.14
N TYR A 89 7.59 -0.48 -4.39
CA TYR A 89 7.61 0.98 -4.45
C TYR A 89 7.72 1.61 -3.06
N PHE A 90 7.06 1.08 -2.04
CA PHE A 90 7.25 1.54 -0.66
C PHE A 90 8.72 1.49 -0.23
N LEU A 91 9.38 0.35 -0.44
CA LEU A 91 10.79 0.18 -0.11
C LEU A 91 11.73 1.10 -0.91
N LYS A 92 11.28 1.58 -2.08
CA LYS A 92 12.03 2.47 -2.97
C LYS A 92 11.82 3.94 -2.63
N LEU A 93 10.59 4.34 -2.35
CA LEU A 93 10.15 5.74 -2.33
C LEU A 93 9.99 6.30 -0.92
N ASP A 94 9.35 5.55 -0.02
CA ASP A 94 8.90 6.08 1.27
C ASP A 94 9.55 5.38 2.49
N HIS A 95 10.23 4.25 2.30
CA HIS A 95 10.89 3.53 3.37
C HIS A 95 12.24 4.15 3.75
N ASP A 96 12.34 4.58 5.01
CA ASP A 96 13.56 5.05 5.64
C ASP A 96 14.23 3.91 6.40
N LYS A 97 15.41 3.50 5.93
CA LYS A 97 16.18 2.39 6.52
C LYS A 97 16.69 2.67 7.93
N SER A 98 16.67 3.93 8.38
CA SER A 98 17.05 4.30 9.75
C SER A 98 15.92 4.11 10.76
N ARG A 99 14.69 3.90 10.29
CA ARG A 99 13.49 3.78 11.12
C ARG A 99 13.07 2.32 11.25
N ALA A 100 12.53 1.96 12.41
CA ALA A 100 11.98 0.62 12.62
C ALA A 100 10.75 0.41 11.70
N LEU A 101 10.71 -0.71 10.98
CA LEU A 101 9.57 -1.08 10.15
C LEU A 101 8.62 -1.99 10.94
N ALA A 102 7.34 -1.64 10.99
CA ALA A 102 6.29 -2.46 11.58
C ALA A 102 5.24 -2.88 10.54
N ILE A 103 4.72 -4.10 10.64
CA ILE A 103 3.49 -4.52 9.97
C ILE A 103 2.38 -4.53 11.01
N TRP A 104 1.30 -3.77 10.78
CA TRP A 104 0.07 -3.89 11.56
C TRP A 104 -0.94 -4.75 10.81
N GLY A 105 -1.29 -5.89 11.40
CA GLY A 105 -2.33 -6.79 10.90
C GLY A 105 -1.84 -8.21 10.67
N ALA A 106 -2.64 -9.18 11.09
CA ALA A 106 -2.32 -10.61 11.01
C ALA A 106 -3.32 -11.41 10.15
N GLY A 107 -4.02 -10.72 9.24
CA GLY A 107 -4.86 -11.34 8.20
C GLY A 107 -4.03 -11.90 7.04
N ASN A 108 -4.69 -12.34 5.97
CA ASN A 108 -4.00 -12.90 4.80
C ASN A 108 -2.98 -11.90 4.20
N LYS A 109 -3.38 -10.63 4.03
CA LYS A 109 -2.48 -9.56 3.54
C LYS A 109 -1.26 -9.35 4.44
N GLY A 110 -1.46 -9.35 5.76
CA GLY A 110 -0.36 -9.20 6.72
C GLY A 110 0.61 -10.38 6.71
N LYS A 111 0.11 -11.61 6.57
CA LYS A 111 0.93 -12.82 6.43
C LYS A 111 1.75 -12.81 5.14
N GLU A 112 1.13 -12.48 4.00
CA GLU A 112 1.84 -12.35 2.73
C GLU A 112 2.90 -11.24 2.78
N MET A 113 2.60 -10.10 3.42
CA MET A 113 3.56 -9.02 3.62
C MET A 113 4.75 -9.46 4.49
N ALA A 114 4.47 -10.11 5.63
CA ALA A 114 5.50 -10.65 6.51
C ALA A 114 6.39 -11.65 5.78
N LYS A 115 5.81 -12.59 5.02
CA LYS A 115 6.52 -13.56 4.20
C LYS A 115 7.45 -12.88 3.19
N MET A 116 6.95 -11.90 2.43
CA MET A 116 7.78 -11.16 1.46
C MET A 116 8.94 -10.40 2.12
N LEU A 117 8.74 -9.82 3.31
CA LEU A 117 9.83 -9.16 4.05
C LEU A 117 10.88 -10.16 4.55
N VAL A 118 10.45 -11.32 5.06
CA VAL A 118 11.35 -12.42 5.46
C VAL A 118 12.19 -12.89 4.27
N GLU A 119 11.57 -13.14 3.11
CA GLU A 119 12.26 -13.56 1.88
C GLU A 119 13.28 -12.51 1.40
N LYS A 120 12.96 -11.23 1.56
CA LYS A 120 13.86 -10.11 1.24
C LYS A 120 14.89 -9.81 2.34
N GLN A 121 14.90 -10.59 3.43
CA GLN A 121 15.76 -10.40 4.60
C GLN A 121 15.66 -8.97 5.17
N LYS A 122 14.44 -8.42 5.18
CA LYS A 122 14.16 -7.11 5.77
C LYS A 122 13.71 -7.29 7.21
N PRO A 123 14.39 -6.66 8.19
CA PRO A 123 13.94 -6.71 9.58
C PRO A 123 12.64 -5.93 9.71
N PHE A 124 11.69 -6.47 10.47
CA PHE A 124 10.44 -5.79 10.80
C PHE A 124 9.89 -6.31 12.13
N TYR A 125 9.01 -5.52 12.72
CA TYR A 125 8.19 -5.87 13.87
C TYR A 125 6.78 -6.21 13.39
N TRP A 126 6.16 -7.26 13.93
CA TRP A 126 4.82 -7.65 13.51
C TRP A 126 3.84 -7.49 14.66
N ILE A 127 2.84 -6.63 14.48
CA ILE A 127 1.86 -6.30 15.53
C ILE A 127 0.42 -6.58 15.11
N CYS A 128 -0.44 -6.89 16.07
CA CYS A 128 -1.89 -6.96 15.88
C CYS A 128 -2.66 -6.69 17.17
N ASP A 129 -3.96 -6.48 17.03
CA ASP A 129 -4.94 -6.26 18.08
C ASP A 129 -5.71 -7.53 18.49
N ASN A 130 -5.44 -8.67 17.84
CA ASN A 130 -6.19 -9.91 18.05
C ASN A 130 -5.56 -10.75 19.18
N PRO A 131 -6.20 -10.86 20.36
CA PRO A 131 -5.62 -11.57 21.51
C PRO A 131 -5.36 -13.06 21.24
N LYS A 132 -6.12 -13.67 20.31
CA LYS A 132 -5.93 -15.09 19.93
C LYS A 132 -4.71 -15.31 19.05
N LYS A 133 -4.09 -14.24 18.53
CA LYS A 133 -2.92 -14.32 17.64
C LYS A 133 -1.65 -13.80 18.30
N ILE A 134 -1.75 -12.88 19.25
CA ILE A 134 -0.60 -12.34 20.00
C ILE A 134 0.21 -13.47 20.65
N GLY A 135 1.53 -13.35 20.58
CA GLY A 135 2.51 -14.32 21.09
C GLY A 135 2.78 -15.51 20.16
N LYS A 136 2.04 -15.65 19.05
CA LYS A 136 2.31 -16.72 18.07
C LYS A 136 3.51 -16.35 17.21
N ASP A 137 4.37 -17.33 16.99
CA ASP A 137 5.43 -17.26 15.99
C ASP A 137 4.90 -17.71 14.63
N ILE A 138 5.05 -16.86 13.63
CA ILE A 138 4.71 -17.17 12.24
C ILE A 138 5.90 -16.75 11.37
N TYR A 139 6.42 -17.68 10.58
CA TYR A 139 7.61 -17.48 9.72
C TYR A 139 8.88 -17.08 10.51
N GLY A 140 9.01 -17.47 11.78
CA GLY A 140 10.12 -17.08 12.64
C GLY A 140 10.01 -15.66 13.18
N GLN A 141 8.80 -15.08 13.14
CA GLN A 141 8.52 -13.73 13.61
C GLN A 141 7.41 -13.74 14.66
N PRO A 142 7.65 -13.22 15.87
CA PRO A 142 6.63 -13.15 16.90
C PRO A 142 5.61 -12.06 16.58
N LEU A 143 4.33 -12.41 16.68
CA LEU A 143 3.24 -11.46 16.54
C LEU A 143 2.95 -10.80 17.89
N MET A 144 3.27 -9.52 18.02
CA MET A 144 3.15 -8.75 19.25
C MET A 144 1.80 -8.01 19.34
N ASP A 145 1.48 -7.53 20.53
CA ASP A 145 0.36 -6.63 20.74
C ASP A 145 0.64 -5.28 20.05
N PHE A 146 -0.40 -4.63 19.52
CA PHE A 146 -0.28 -3.34 18.84
C PHE A 146 0.32 -2.23 19.71
N THR A 147 0.18 -2.32 21.03
CA THR A 147 0.80 -1.39 21.98
C THR A 147 2.33 -1.41 21.92
N TYR A 148 2.94 -2.49 21.42
CA TYR A 148 4.39 -2.55 21.23
C TYR A 148 4.92 -1.50 20.25
N LEU A 149 4.06 -0.94 19.39
CA LEU A 149 4.45 0.15 18.48
C LEU A 149 5.01 1.36 19.24
N LYS A 150 4.58 1.60 20.49
CA LYS A 150 5.04 2.72 21.34
C LYS A 150 6.48 2.54 21.84
N GLU A 151 6.95 1.30 21.88
CA GLU A 151 8.30 0.96 22.32
C GLU A 151 9.33 1.16 21.19
N LEU A 152 8.86 1.38 19.95
CA LEU A 152 9.71 1.63 18.80
C LEU A 152 10.01 3.13 18.69
N GLU A 153 11.28 3.46 18.46
CA GLU A 153 11.68 4.84 18.19
C GLU A 153 11.35 5.21 16.73
N ASN A 154 10.48 6.20 16.56
CA ASN A 154 10.07 6.76 15.26
C ASN A 154 9.75 5.68 14.18
N PRO A 155 8.82 4.74 14.42
CA PRO A 155 8.58 3.63 13.50
C PRO A 155 7.89 4.08 12.21
N GLN A 156 8.08 3.32 11.13
CA GLN A 156 7.22 3.33 9.95
C GLN A 156 6.33 2.08 9.94
N SER A 157 5.04 2.24 9.69
CA SER A 157 4.07 1.13 9.75
C SER A 157 3.39 0.85 8.42
N ILE A 158 3.45 -0.40 7.96
CA ILE A 158 2.62 -0.91 6.87
C ILE A 158 1.32 -1.47 7.47
N ILE A 159 0.18 -0.87 7.13
CA ILE A 159 -1.12 -1.27 7.65
C ILE A 159 -1.84 -2.18 6.65
N THR A 160 -2.11 -3.42 7.05
CA THR A 160 -2.74 -4.45 6.21
C THR A 160 -4.17 -4.81 6.64
N VAL A 161 -4.75 -4.02 7.54
CA VAL A 161 -6.09 -4.20 8.11
C VAL A 161 -7.13 -3.52 7.21
N ALA A 162 -7.99 -4.33 6.56
CA ALA A 162 -8.96 -3.85 5.58
C ALA A 162 -10.35 -3.54 6.14
N ASN A 163 -10.63 -3.90 7.41
CA ASN A 163 -11.92 -3.60 8.03
C ASN A 163 -12.02 -2.08 8.26
N PRO A 164 -13.07 -1.39 7.76
CA PRO A 164 -13.17 0.07 7.87
C PRO A 164 -13.23 0.59 9.31
N GLU A 165 -13.92 -0.10 10.21
CA GLU A 165 -14.00 0.26 11.63
C GLU A 165 -12.62 0.20 12.30
N ALA A 166 -11.90 -0.91 12.08
CA ALA A 166 -10.53 -1.05 12.55
C ALA A 166 -9.57 -0.02 11.92
N GLN A 167 -9.77 0.38 10.66
CA GLN A 167 -8.97 1.47 10.07
C GLN A 167 -9.23 2.81 10.75
N MET A 168 -10.46 3.10 11.18
CA MET A 168 -10.76 4.30 11.95
C MET A 168 -10.04 4.27 13.30
N GLU A 169 -10.08 3.14 14.00
CA GLU A 169 -9.36 2.95 15.28
C GLU A 169 -7.84 3.09 15.11
N ILE A 170 -7.27 2.51 14.06
CA ILE A 170 -5.83 2.66 13.75
C ILE A 170 -5.49 4.12 13.46
N ARG A 171 -6.30 4.84 12.68
CA ARG A 171 -6.07 6.27 12.41
C ARG A 171 -6.09 7.09 13.70
N GLN A 172 -7.06 6.83 14.57
CA GLN A 172 -7.13 7.51 15.87
C GLN A 172 -5.89 7.21 16.70
N TYR A 173 -5.50 5.93 16.80
CA TYR A 173 -4.29 5.53 17.50
C TYR A 173 -3.04 6.24 16.95
N MET A 174 -2.86 6.29 15.63
CA MET A 174 -1.71 6.97 15.02
C MET A 174 -1.72 8.48 15.34
N ALA A 175 -2.89 9.12 15.27
CA ALA A 175 -3.04 10.53 15.60
C ALA A 175 -2.72 10.83 17.08
N ASP A 176 -3.16 9.96 17.99
CA ASP A 176 -2.87 10.08 19.44
C ASP A 176 -1.38 9.95 19.78
N HIS A 177 -0.57 9.44 18.84
CA HIS A 177 0.89 9.30 18.98
C HIS A 177 1.65 10.20 18.00
N ASP A 178 1.02 11.28 17.50
CA ASP A 178 1.61 12.27 16.58
C ASP A 178 2.18 11.70 15.26
N MET A 179 1.72 10.51 14.86
CA MET A 179 2.13 9.86 13.63
C MET A 179 1.28 10.35 12.44
N ARG A 180 1.93 10.56 11.29
CA ARG A 180 1.33 11.11 10.07
C ARG A 180 1.21 10.06 8.97
N SER A 181 0.06 10.08 8.27
CA SER A 181 -0.14 9.26 7.07
C SER A 181 0.90 9.61 6.00
N MET A 182 1.35 8.61 5.23
CA MET A 182 2.34 8.77 4.17
C MET A 182 3.72 9.29 4.66
N THR A 183 4.00 9.13 5.95
CA THR A 183 5.33 9.40 6.53
C THR A 183 5.65 8.34 7.57
N ASP A 184 4.73 8.14 8.52
CA ASP A 184 4.89 7.23 9.66
C ASP A 184 4.02 5.98 9.53
N TYR A 185 2.91 6.06 8.80
CA TYR A 185 2.10 4.89 8.47
C TYR A 185 1.52 4.95 7.05
N PHE A 186 1.34 3.77 6.46
CA PHE A 186 0.95 3.58 5.06
C PHE A 186 -0.12 2.48 4.99
N PHE A 187 -1.32 2.84 4.53
CA PHE A 187 -2.39 1.86 4.34
C PHE A 187 -2.21 1.10 3.03
N PHE A 188 -2.20 -0.24 3.12
CA PHE A 188 -2.07 -1.14 1.97
C PHE A 188 -3.42 -1.75 1.54
N CYS A 189 -4.53 -1.27 2.10
CA CYS A 189 -5.89 -1.74 1.87
C CYS A 189 -6.96 -0.74 2.30
#